data_AF-A0A7K1KAN6-F1
#
_entry.id   AF-A0A7K1KAN6-F1
#
_cell.length_a   1.000
_cell.length_b   1.000
_cell.length_c   1.000
_cell.angle_alpha   90.00
_cell.angle_beta   90.00
_cell.angle_gamma   90.00
#
_symmetry.space_group_name_H-M   'P 1'
#
loop_
_entity.id
_entity.type
_entity.pdbx_description
1 polymer ?
#
loop_
_entity_poly.entity_id
_entity_poly.type
_entity_poly.pdbx_seq_one_letter_code
_entity_poly.pdbx_strand_id
1 'polypeptide(L)'
;MQSRRSAPSILFTAIAATVVIVPWAIAGSDSGEQRSPSNAAPMLTQQPLDNLAAGESIREIHQDTPFSMVALTSPDLRGTSARVRARKDDGTWGPWYQAENLDGVGTDTPGPRGTEPVFVGRTTTVQIAVTRAPQAPTPPPPGKPGKPGKPGLAKPALGYVPANVEAPIGQNVSAVLISPPQSPVDVVALPAAVTAPGQPPTIIGRAQWGADESMRCGNTVYDKGIRAGIVHHTAGSNDYAPEDSAGMVRSIYEYHTRTLGWCDIAYNALVDKYGQVFEGRAGGIDKPVEGSHTGGFNVDTWGVAMIGDFDVVPPTPIQVRNTGRLLGWRLGLDRIDPHGTVVLTSAGGTFTHFPHGATPTLPTIFTHRDVGITDCPGNAAYAEMDRIRDIAARFNRPPGPEDLAEQMRGGAIYTRWQAAGGPGGLLGNPTSPETTGEGAARYATFERGAVYWSPDSGAEPVTGAIYEAWGTLGFERGVLGLPTSSEISEPQWIVQNFQHGTLNFDREKGTVTRVVDGVPVELPPPSPDEQPVQLERFTRIT
;
A
#
# COMPACT_ATOMS: atom_id res chain seq x y z
N MET A 1 -65.60 -6.80 38.73
CA MET A 1 -65.80 -6.36 37.33
C MET A 1 -65.63 -4.85 37.27
N GLN A 2 -64.74 -4.38 36.37
CA GLN A 2 -64.78 -3.14 35.56
C GLN A 2 -65.14 -1.78 36.21
N SER A 3 -64.55 -0.63 35.85
CA SER A 3 -63.38 -0.26 35.05
C SER A 3 -63.24 1.27 35.10
N ARG A 4 -61.99 1.72 35.20
CA ARG A 4 -61.37 2.87 34.51
C ARG A 4 -61.96 4.28 34.65
N ARG A 5 -61.14 5.16 35.25
CA ARG A 5 -61.09 6.60 35.02
C ARG A 5 -60.06 6.94 33.95
N SER A 6 -60.34 7.98 33.17
CA SER A 6 -59.39 8.70 32.33
C SER A 6 -59.36 10.17 32.78
N ALA A 7 -58.17 10.74 32.91
CA ALA A 7 -57.92 12.13 33.31
C ALA A 7 -57.83 13.07 32.08
N PRO A 8 -58.01 14.40 32.27
CA PRO A 8 -57.94 15.38 31.19
C PRO A 8 -56.55 16.06 31.09
N SER A 9 -56.32 16.62 29.91
CA SER A 9 -55.18 17.46 29.51
C SER A 9 -55.36 18.92 29.96
N ILE A 10 -54.27 19.64 30.22
CA ILE A 10 -53.94 21.01 29.72
C ILE A 10 -52.56 21.44 30.27
N LEU A 11 -51.77 22.09 29.40
CA LEU A 11 -50.44 22.67 29.60
C LEU A 11 -50.33 23.64 30.78
N PHE A 12 -49.14 23.72 31.41
CA PHE A 12 -48.44 24.99 31.69
C PHE A 12 -46.94 24.78 31.95
N THR A 13 -46.15 25.67 31.39
CA THR A 13 -44.69 25.86 31.48
C THR A 13 -44.24 26.31 32.87
N ALA A 14 -43.10 25.84 33.40
CA ALA A 14 -42.23 26.62 34.29
C ALA A 14 -40.86 25.93 34.57
N ILE A 15 -39.87 26.81 34.71
CA ILE A 15 -38.42 26.67 34.94
C ILE A 15 -38.10 26.27 36.41
N ALA A 16 -37.04 25.47 36.65
CA ALA A 16 -35.93 25.78 37.56
C ALA A 16 -35.08 24.55 38.00
N ALA A 17 -33.76 24.68 37.76
CA ALA A 17 -32.62 24.35 38.62
C ALA A 17 -32.46 22.94 39.22
N THR A 18 -31.41 22.25 38.76
CA THR A 18 -30.61 21.37 39.63
C THR A 18 -29.13 21.71 39.50
N VAL A 19 -28.56 22.10 40.64
CA VAL A 19 -27.17 22.40 40.91
C VAL A 19 -26.33 21.13 40.80
N VAL A 20 -25.20 21.17 40.08
CA VAL A 20 -24.13 20.19 40.25
C VAL A 20 -22.88 20.93 40.73
N ILE A 21 -22.46 20.53 41.93
CA ILE A 21 -21.30 21.02 42.66
C ILE A 21 -20.03 20.48 41.98
N VAL A 22 -19.13 21.38 41.62
CA VAL A 22 -17.77 21.06 41.15
C VAL A 22 -16.83 21.07 42.35
N PRO A 23 -16.01 20.03 42.58
CA PRO A 23 -14.78 20.17 43.34
C PRO A 23 -13.60 20.41 42.38
N TRP A 24 -13.02 21.61 42.47
CA TRP A 24 -11.69 21.91 41.94
C TRP A 24 -10.62 21.24 42.80
N ALA A 25 -9.65 20.56 42.17
CA ALA A 25 -8.26 20.63 42.61
C ALA A 25 -7.27 20.15 41.52
N ILE A 26 -6.63 21.13 40.88
CA ILE A 26 -5.18 21.21 40.56
C ILE A 26 -4.56 20.05 39.75
N ALA A 27 -4.45 20.26 38.43
CA ALA A 27 -3.29 19.84 37.64
C ALA A 27 -3.08 20.87 36.52
N GLY A 28 -1.82 21.26 36.31
CA GLY A 28 -1.40 22.40 35.49
C GLY A 28 -1.93 22.39 34.06
N SER A 29 -2.30 23.59 33.62
CA SER A 29 -2.58 23.91 32.22
C SER A 29 -1.29 23.83 31.40
N ASP A 30 -1.09 22.71 30.71
CA ASP A 30 -0.51 22.77 29.37
C ASP A 30 -1.67 22.56 28.41
N SER A 31 -2.15 23.67 27.85
CA SER A 31 -3.00 23.67 26.68
C SER A 31 -2.18 23.11 25.52
N GLY A 32 -2.16 21.78 25.41
CA GLY A 32 -1.83 21.12 24.16
C GLY A 32 -2.89 21.53 23.15
N GLU A 33 -2.58 22.54 22.34
CA GLU A 33 -3.22 22.69 21.04
C GLU A 33 -3.27 21.31 20.41
N GLN A 34 -4.47 20.78 20.19
CA GLN A 34 -4.68 19.74 19.19
C GLN A 34 -4.20 20.34 17.86
N ARG A 35 -2.92 20.17 17.56
CA ARG A 35 -2.34 20.52 16.26
C ARG A 35 -3.10 19.70 15.23
N SER A 36 -3.96 20.38 14.48
CA SER A 36 -4.48 19.84 13.23
C SER A 36 -3.31 19.30 12.40
N PRO A 37 -3.47 18.19 11.67
CA PRO A 37 -2.44 17.76 10.73
C PRO A 37 -2.08 18.93 9.83
N SER A 38 -0.77 19.19 9.67
CA SER A 38 -0.28 20.23 8.78
C SER A 38 -0.68 19.89 7.34
N ASN A 39 -1.85 20.35 6.91
CA ASN A 39 -2.36 20.31 5.54
C ASN A 39 -1.61 21.29 4.62
N ALA A 40 -0.32 21.54 4.88
CA ALA A 40 0.48 22.41 4.03
C ALA A 40 0.63 21.75 2.64
N ALA A 41 0.60 22.55 1.58
CA ALA A 41 0.90 22.05 0.23
C ALA A 41 2.39 21.68 0.13
N PRO A 42 2.78 20.56 -0.50
CA PRO A 42 4.11 20.36 -1.03
C PRO A 42 4.70 21.62 -1.69
N MET A 43 5.97 21.89 -1.43
CA MET A 43 6.71 22.96 -2.12
C MET A 43 7.40 22.38 -3.36
N LEU A 44 7.10 22.91 -4.54
CA LEU A 44 7.71 22.53 -5.82
C LEU A 44 8.67 23.62 -6.29
N THR A 45 9.94 23.27 -6.49
CA THR A 45 10.96 24.16 -7.04
C THR A 45 11.50 23.58 -8.34
N GLN A 46 11.32 24.30 -9.45
CA GLN A 46 11.86 23.89 -10.75
C GLN A 46 13.23 24.51 -10.98
N GLN A 47 14.22 23.67 -11.29
CA GLN A 47 15.58 24.09 -11.62
C GLN A 47 16.00 23.56 -13.01
N PRO A 48 16.48 24.41 -13.92
CA PRO A 48 16.91 23.96 -15.25
C PRO A 48 18.16 23.07 -15.18
N LEU A 49 18.19 22.02 -16.01
CA LEU A 49 19.38 21.20 -16.22
C LEU A 49 20.14 21.69 -17.46
N ASP A 50 21.09 22.60 -17.23
CA ASP A 50 21.84 23.21 -18.32
C ASP A 50 22.90 22.26 -18.93
N ASN A 51 23.23 22.52 -20.21
CA ASN A 51 24.35 21.89 -20.92
C ASN A 51 24.24 20.35 -21.06
N LEU A 52 23.04 19.79 -21.20
CA LEU A 52 22.86 18.34 -21.41
C LEU A 52 23.36 17.93 -22.80
N ALA A 53 24.44 17.16 -22.85
CA ALA A 53 25.03 16.64 -24.09
C ALA A 53 24.35 15.34 -24.54
N ALA A 54 24.63 14.90 -25.77
CA ALA A 54 24.30 13.54 -26.20
C ALA A 54 25.12 12.51 -25.39
N GLY A 55 24.50 11.37 -25.06
CA GLY A 55 25.05 10.43 -24.07
C GLY A 55 24.64 10.79 -22.64
N GLU A 56 25.36 10.28 -21.65
CA GLU A 56 25.07 10.50 -20.23
C GLU A 56 25.71 11.80 -19.72
N SER A 57 24.90 12.65 -19.09
CA SER A 57 25.31 13.88 -18.42
C SER A 57 24.86 13.84 -16.96
N ILE A 58 25.78 14.02 -16.01
CA ILE A 58 25.46 14.11 -14.57
C ILE A 58 25.44 15.56 -14.13
N ARG A 59 24.39 15.95 -13.40
CA ARG A 59 24.22 17.28 -12.81
C ARG A 59 23.98 17.17 -11.33
N GLU A 60 24.73 17.95 -10.55
CA GLU A 60 24.48 18.11 -9.13
C GLU A 60 23.61 19.34 -8.92
N ILE A 61 22.54 19.16 -8.14
CA ILE A 61 21.61 20.22 -7.79
C ILE A 61 21.63 20.38 -6.27
N HIS A 62 21.71 21.64 -5.83
CA HIS A 62 21.63 22.02 -4.44
C HIS A 62 20.56 23.09 -4.23
N GLN A 63 19.86 23.02 -3.11
CA GLN A 63 19.08 24.13 -2.57
C GLN A 63 19.12 24.13 -1.03
N ASP A 64 19.06 25.31 -0.43
CA ASP A 64 19.14 25.48 1.03
C ASP A 64 17.95 24.85 1.77
N THR A 65 16.77 24.84 1.11
CA THR A 65 15.56 24.24 1.67
C THR A 65 15.55 22.73 1.40
N PRO A 66 15.50 21.86 2.41
CA PRO A 66 15.52 20.42 2.17
C PRO A 66 14.27 19.94 1.43
N PHE A 67 14.46 19.01 0.51
CA PHE A 67 13.44 18.35 -0.30
C PHE A 67 13.60 16.83 -0.18
N SER A 68 12.61 16.05 -0.63
CA SER A 68 12.69 14.58 -0.54
C SER A 68 12.24 13.82 -1.78
N MET A 69 11.72 14.52 -2.80
CA MET A 69 11.44 13.91 -4.09
C MET A 69 11.96 14.77 -5.24
N VAL A 70 12.28 14.10 -6.35
CA VAL A 70 12.78 14.72 -7.57
C VAL A 70 12.09 14.12 -8.78
N ALA A 71 11.55 14.97 -9.64
CA ALA A 71 11.05 14.58 -10.96
C ALA A 71 11.77 15.37 -12.05
N LEU A 72 11.70 14.91 -13.31
CA LEU A 72 12.18 15.68 -14.46
C LEU A 72 11.00 16.07 -15.33
N THR A 73 11.01 17.30 -15.85
CA THR A 73 10.00 17.81 -16.78
C THR A 73 10.65 18.50 -17.99
N SER A 74 10.04 18.36 -19.16
CA SER A 74 10.50 18.94 -20.43
C SER A 74 9.34 19.02 -21.43
N PRO A 75 9.35 19.95 -22.41
CA PRO A 75 8.42 19.88 -23.54
C PRO A 75 8.49 18.56 -24.32
N ASP A 76 9.67 17.91 -24.33
CA ASP A 76 9.89 16.62 -24.99
C ASP A 76 10.93 15.80 -24.21
N LEU A 77 10.59 14.55 -23.88
CA LEU A 77 11.47 13.57 -23.21
C LEU A 77 11.79 12.36 -24.10
N ARG A 78 11.40 12.36 -25.38
CA ARG A 78 11.66 11.23 -26.29
C ARG A 78 13.15 10.91 -26.36
N GLY A 79 13.49 9.63 -26.21
CA GLY A 79 14.87 9.16 -26.21
C GLY A 79 15.71 9.68 -25.04
N THR A 80 15.07 10.16 -23.97
CA THR A 80 15.71 10.61 -22.73
C THR A 80 15.39 9.63 -21.62
N SER A 81 16.40 9.15 -20.91
CA SER A 81 16.26 8.44 -19.64
C SER A 81 16.98 9.21 -18.54
N ALA A 82 16.51 9.09 -17.30
CA ALA A 82 17.11 9.77 -16.17
C ALA A 82 17.21 8.88 -14.94
N ARG A 83 18.25 9.10 -14.13
CA ARG A 83 18.43 8.49 -12.81
C ARG A 83 18.74 9.56 -11.80
N VAL A 84 18.27 9.39 -10.57
CA VAL A 84 18.50 10.33 -9.46
C VAL A 84 19.14 9.62 -8.28
N ARG A 85 20.05 10.30 -7.58
CA ARG A 85 20.55 9.88 -6.26
C ARG A 85 20.69 11.08 -5.34
N ALA A 86 20.48 10.88 -4.04
CA ALA A 86 20.65 11.91 -3.03
C ALA A 86 21.98 11.79 -2.28
N ARG A 87 22.46 12.94 -1.80
CA ARG A 87 23.52 12.99 -0.80
C ARG A 87 22.89 12.82 0.58
N LYS A 88 23.45 11.92 1.38
CA LYS A 88 23.06 11.67 2.77
C LYS A 88 23.70 12.70 3.70
N ASP A 89 23.18 12.79 4.92
CA ASP A 89 23.69 13.69 5.97
C ASP A 89 25.15 13.43 6.34
N ASP A 90 25.62 12.18 6.20
CA ASP A 90 27.02 11.79 6.40
C ASP A 90 27.95 12.21 5.24
N GLY A 91 27.40 12.88 4.22
CA GLY A 91 28.09 13.37 3.04
C GLY A 91 28.29 12.33 1.94
N THR A 92 27.89 11.06 2.14
CA THR A 92 27.97 9.99 1.15
C THR A 92 26.81 10.05 0.14
N TRP A 93 26.97 9.40 -1.01
CA TRP A 93 25.93 9.30 -2.02
C TRP A 93 25.13 8.01 -1.86
N GLY A 94 23.80 8.10 -1.95
CA GLY A 94 22.91 6.96 -2.06
C GLY A 94 23.01 6.23 -3.40
N PRO A 95 22.26 5.13 -3.56
CA PRO A 95 22.16 4.43 -4.84
C PRO A 95 21.45 5.29 -5.89
N TRP A 96 21.59 4.90 -7.16
CA TRP A 96 20.85 5.50 -8.26
C TRP A 96 19.46 4.86 -8.38
N TYR A 97 18.43 5.68 -8.47
CA TYR A 97 17.04 5.27 -8.74
C TYR A 97 16.64 5.74 -10.14
N GLN A 98 15.91 4.91 -10.87
CA GLN A 98 15.44 5.24 -12.22
C GLN A 98 14.26 6.23 -12.12
N ALA A 99 14.32 7.34 -12.86
CA ALA A 99 13.18 8.22 -13.05
C ALA A 99 12.46 7.78 -14.34
N GLU A 100 11.38 7.03 -14.19
CA GLU A 100 10.63 6.46 -15.32
C GLU A 100 9.77 7.53 -16.00
N ASN A 101 9.73 7.53 -17.34
CA ASN A 101 8.91 8.48 -18.09
C ASN A 101 7.42 8.18 -17.91
N LEU A 102 6.61 9.23 -17.77
CA LEU A 102 5.15 9.16 -17.69
C LEU A 102 4.48 9.05 -19.07
N ASP A 103 5.19 8.52 -20.07
CA ASP A 103 4.61 8.34 -21.41
C ASP A 103 3.47 7.30 -21.35
N GLY A 104 2.29 7.68 -21.83
CA GLY A 104 1.08 6.86 -21.67
C GLY A 104 0.40 6.98 -20.31
N VAL A 105 0.91 7.81 -19.40
CA VAL A 105 0.22 8.23 -18.18
C VAL A 105 -0.22 9.69 -18.38
N GLY A 106 -1.36 10.06 -17.79
CA GLY A 106 -1.96 11.38 -17.87
C GLY A 106 -2.93 11.60 -19.04
N THR A 107 -3.43 12.83 -19.14
CA THR A 107 -4.26 13.26 -20.25
C THR A 107 -3.40 13.51 -21.49
N ASP A 108 -3.87 13.12 -22.68
CA ASP A 108 -3.20 13.44 -23.96
C ASP A 108 -3.48 14.90 -24.37
N THR A 109 -3.14 15.82 -23.47
CA THR A 109 -3.31 17.26 -23.63
C THR A 109 -1.96 17.92 -23.94
N PRO A 110 -1.93 19.01 -24.73
CA PRO A 110 -0.71 19.81 -24.90
C PRO A 110 -0.20 20.29 -23.54
N GLY A 111 1.01 19.89 -23.18
CA GLY A 111 1.61 20.17 -21.87
C GLY A 111 3.04 19.63 -21.79
N PRO A 112 3.78 19.97 -20.74
CA PRO A 112 5.11 19.40 -20.54
C PRO A 112 5.00 17.90 -20.25
N ARG A 113 5.97 17.14 -20.74
CA ARG A 113 6.19 15.73 -20.40
C ARG A 113 7.00 15.64 -19.11
N GLY A 114 6.88 14.52 -18.41
CA GLY A 114 7.56 14.33 -17.14
C GLY A 114 7.95 12.88 -16.86
N THR A 115 8.79 12.70 -15.84
CA THR A 115 9.02 11.41 -15.19
C THR A 115 8.18 11.28 -13.93
N GLU A 116 8.04 10.07 -13.41
CA GLU A 116 7.59 9.83 -12.05
C GLU A 116 8.46 10.60 -11.04
N PRO A 117 7.86 11.18 -9.98
CA PRO A 117 8.61 11.71 -8.85
C PRO A 117 9.32 10.61 -8.05
N VAL A 118 10.65 10.66 -8.05
CA VAL A 118 11.49 9.71 -7.32
C VAL A 118 11.68 10.20 -5.89
N PHE A 119 11.23 9.44 -4.90
CA PHE A 119 11.62 9.67 -3.51
C PHE A 119 13.11 9.36 -3.33
N VAL A 120 13.85 10.24 -2.65
CA VAL A 120 15.30 10.09 -2.45
C VAL A 120 15.71 10.26 -0.99
N GLY A 121 14.74 10.30 -0.08
CA GLY A 121 14.96 10.70 1.31
C GLY A 121 15.16 12.21 1.45
N ARG A 122 15.06 12.74 2.66
CA ARG A 122 15.26 14.16 2.94
C ARG A 122 16.72 14.54 2.66
N THR A 123 16.93 15.51 1.77
CA THR A 123 18.25 15.98 1.38
C THR A 123 18.20 17.45 0.93
N THR A 124 19.34 18.11 0.87
CA THR A 124 19.52 19.41 0.21
C THR A 124 20.25 19.30 -1.13
N THR A 125 20.73 18.10 -1.47
CA THR A 125 21.61 17.92 -2.64
C THR A 125 21.35 16.58 -3.34
N VAL A 126 21.13 16.62 -4.65
CA VAL A 126 20.98 15.43 -5.50
C VAL A 126 21.92 15.47 -6.68
N GLN A 127 22.18 14.30 -7.25
CA GLN A 127 22.73 14.15 -8.59
C GLN A 127 21.69 13.53 -9.51
N ILE A 128 21.60 14.07 -10.71
CA ILE A 128 20.70 13.63 -11.77
C ILE A 128 21.56 13.25 -12.97
N ALA A 129 21.56 11.97 -13.32
CA ALA A 129 22.15 11.47 -14.55
C ALA A 129 21.06 11.48 -15.63
N VAL A 130 21.27 12.23 -16.71
CA VAL A 130 20.36 12.27 -17.87
C VAL A 130 21.09 11.70 -19.07
N THR A 131 20.52 10.67 -19.68
CA THR A 131 21.04 10.06 -20.89
C THR A 131 20.14 10.42 -22.07
N ARG A 132 20.71 11.04 -23.10
CA ARG A 132 20.00 11.38 -24.35
C ARG A 132 20.54 10.57 -25.51
N ALA A 133 19.63 9.98 -26.29
CA ALA A 133 20.00 9.35 -27.55
C ALA A 133 20.71 10.35 -28.47
N PRO A 134 21.77 9.95 -29.21
CA PRO A 134 22.36 10.80 -30.23
C PRO A 134 21.28 11.17 -31.25
N GLN A 135 21.06 12.46 -31.52
CA GLN A 135 20.14 12.86 -32.57
C GLN A 135 20.63 12.25 -33.90
N ALA A 136 19.80 11.44 -34.55
CA ALA A 136 20.07 11.02 -35.93
C ALA A 136 20.12 12.29 -36.80
N PRO A 137 21.09 12.41 -37.74
CA PRO A 137 21.17 13.58 -38.60
C PRO A 137 19.87 13.71 -39.40
N THR A 138 19.16 14.82 -39.19
CA THR A 138 17.96 15.16 -39.94
C THR A 138 18.32 15.23 -41.43
N PRO A 139 17.63 14.51 -42.34
CA PRO A 139 17.83 14.76 -43.75
C PRO A 139 17.48 16.22 -44.04
N PRO A 140 18.27 16.93 -44.87
CA PRO A 140 17.93 18.29 -45.24
C PRO A 140 16.53 18.32 -45.87
N PRO A 141 15.72 19.36 -45.62
CA PRO A 141 14.42 19.47 -46.23
C PRO A 141 14.56 19.40 -47.76
N PRO A 142 13.61 18.78 -48.49
CA PRO A 142 13.70 18.68 -49.94
C PRO A 142 13.77 20.08 -50.54
N GLY A 143 14.96 20.42 -51.04
CA GLY A 143 15.22 21.70 -51.69
C GLY A 143 14.30 21.86 -52.89
N LYS A 144 13.56 22.97 -52.93
CA LYS A 144 12.82 23.38 -54.12
C LYS A 144 13.79 23.44 -55.32
N PRO A 145 13.43 22.96 -56.52
CA PRO A 145 14.31 23.03 -57.69
C PRO A 145 14.59 24.48 -58.06
N GLY A 146 15.80 24.95 -57.82
CA GLY A 146 16.27 26.28 -58.21
C GLY A 146 16.60 26.33 -59.71
N LYS A 147 16.12 27.38 -60.39
CA LYS A 147 16.47 27.70 -61.79
C LYS A 147 17.98 27.99 -61.93
N PRO A 148 18.61 27.73 -63.09
CA PRO A 148 20.05 27.92 -63.26
C PRO A 148 20.39 29.42 -63.42
N GLY A 149 21.19 29.95 -62.48
CA GLY A 149 21.77 31.29 -62.52
C GLY A 149 23.30 31.25 -62.47
N LYS A 150 23.93 32.13 -63.24
CA LYS A 150 25.34 32.20 -63.70
C LYS A 150 26.44 32.12 -62.62
N PRO A 151 27.68 31.72 -62.99
CA PRO A 151 28.80 31.58 -62.08
C PRO A 151 29.50 32.92 -61.80
N GLY A 152 29.68 33.25 -60.52
CA GLY A 152 30.36 34.48 -60.07
C GLY A 152 31.20 34.24 -58.81
N LEU A 153 32.53 34.26 -59.03
CA LEU A 153 33.64 34.66 -58.15
C LEU A 153 33.57 34.36 -56.64
N ALA A 154 34.44 33.44 -56.21
CA ALA A 154 34.82 33.24 -54.81
C ALA A 154 35.50 34.49 -54.22
N LYS A 155 35.10 34.88 -53.00
CA LYS A 155 35.84 35.81 -52.13
C LYS A 155 36.15 35.13 -50.79
N PRO A 156 37.27 35.49 -50.13
CA PRO A 156 37.79 34.76 -48.97
C PRO A 156 36.94 35.00 -47.71
N ALA A 157 36.88 33.99 -46.85
CA ALA A 157 36.20 34.01 -45.58
C ALA A 157 36.71 35.14 -44.67
N LEU A 158 35.85 36.12 -44.41
CA LEU A 158 36.00 37.04 -43.28
C LEU A 158 35.41 36.35 -42.05
N GLY A 159 36.25 36.18 -41.01
CA GLY A 159 35.89 35.59 -39.73
C GLY A 159 34.90 36.45 -38.95
N TYR A 160 33.63 36.37 -39.34
CA TYR A 160 32.50 36.90 -38.58
C TYR A 160 31.76 35.70 -37.99
N VAL A 161 31.87 35.50 -36.67
CA VAL A 161 30.96 34.64 -35.91
C VAL A 161 29.75 35.51 -35.59
N PRO A 162 28.55 35.25 -36.14
CA PRO A 162 27.36 36.00 -35.79
C PRO A 162 27.08 35.85 -34.29
N ALA A 163 26.83 36.96 -33.60
CA ALA A 163 26.44 37.02 -32.19
C ALA A 163 24.98 36.59 -31.94
N ASN A 164 24.45 35.73 -32.80
CA ASN A 164 23.24 34.96 -32.57
C ASN A 164 23.57 33.48 -32.78
N VAL A 165 24.12 32.86 -31.73
CA VAL A 165 23.83 31.44 -31.54
C VAL A 165 22.34 31.40 -31.21
N GLU A 166 21.50 31.27 -32.23
CA GLU A 166 20.18 30.70 -32.05
C GLU A 166 20.41 29.27 -31.57
N ALA A 167 20.62 29.12 -30.25
CA ALA A 167 20.47 27.85 -29.59
C ALA A 167 19.05 27.37 -29.95
N PRO A 168 18.88 26.14 -30.46
CA PRO A 168 17.55 25.65 -30.77
C PRO A 168 16.68 25.77 -29.52
N ILE A 169 15.49 26.37 -29.64
CA ILE A 169 14.48 26.51 -28.57
C ILE A 169 13.88 25.14 -28.12
N GLY A 170 14.54 24.02 -28.39
CA GLY A 170 14.04 22.68 -28.06
C GLY A 170 14.87 22.01 -26.95
N GLN A 171 14.19 21.58 -25.88
CA GLN A 171 14.65 20.58 -24.88
C GLN A 171 15.36 21.11 -23.60
N ASN A 172 14.85 22.19 -23.00
CA ASN A 172 15.21 22.53 -21.62
C ASN A 172 14.54 21.54 -20.65
N VAL A 173 15.28 20.49 -20.27
CA VAL A 173 14.87 19.58 -19.19
C VAL A 173 15.09 20.30 -17.86
N SER A 174 14.12 20.25 -16.97
CA SER A 174 14.22 20.80 -15.62
C SER A 174 14.01 19.71 -14.59
N ALA A 175 14.74 19.80 -13.49
CA ALA A 175 14.43 19.05 -12.28
C ALA A 175 13.35 19.77 -11.47
N VAL A 176 12.40 19.03 -10.94
CA VAL A 176 11.38 19.52 -10.01
C VAL A 176 11.68 18.91 -8.65
N LEU A 177 12.13 19.74 -7.72
CA LEU A 177 12.45 19.37 -6.34
C LEU A 177 11.20 19.56 -5.49
N ILE A 178 10.75 18.51 -4.82
CA ILE A 178 9.48 18.49 -4.10
C ILE A 178 9.73 18.24 -2.61
N SER A 179 9.17 19.12 -1.79
CA SER A 179 9.27 19.07 -0.32
C SER A 179 7.89 18.84 0.28
N PRO A 180 7.51 17.59 0.57
CA PRO A 180 6.26 17.29 1.27
C PRO A 180 6.33 17.76 2.73
N PRO A 181 5.24 18.28 3.31
CA PRO A 181 5.19 18.46 4.75
C PRO A 181 5.13 17.10 5.46
N GLN A 182 5.75 17.02 6.64
CA GLN A 182 5.63 15.85 7.50
C GLN A 182 4.18 15.70 7.97
N SER A 183 3.60 14.53 7.75
CA SER A 183 2.30 14.19 8.31
C SER A 183 2.49 13.78 9.78
N PRO A 184 1.58 14.13 10.70
CA PRO A 184 1.68 13.66 12.08
C PRO A 184 1.62 12.13 12.14
N VAL A 185 2.39 11.55 13.06
CA VAL A 185 2.57 10.10 13.23
C VAL A 185 1.27 9.41 13.68
N ASP A 186 0.37 10.13 14.34
CA ASP A 186 -0.79 9.54 15.04
C ASP A 186 -2.05 9.35 14.17
N VAL A 187 -2.05 9.80 12.90
CA VAL A 187 -3.30 9.87 12.10
C VAL A 187 -3.60 8.58 11.33
N VAL A 188 -2.65 7.65 11.23
CA VAL A 188 -2.83 6.46 10.39
C VAL A 188 -2.46 5.19 11.16
N ALA A 189 -3.49 4.48 11.61
CA ALA A 189 -3.30 3.10 12.06
C ALA A 189 -2.77 2.29 10.88
N LEU A 190 -1.58 1.71 11.03
CA LEU A 190 -1.10 0.71 10.07
C LEU A 190 -2.18 -0.36 9.90
N PRO A 191 -2.42 -0.84 8.67
CA PRO A 191 -3.49 -1.80 8.42
C PRO A 191 -3.40 -2.95 9.42
N ALA A 192 -4.46 -3.15 10.20
CA ALA A 192 -4.53 -4.29 11.11
C ALA A 192 -4.39 -5.57 10.28
N ALA A 193 -3.58 -6.52 10.75
CA ALA A 193 -3.36 -7.77 10.04
C ALA A 193 -4.68 -8.50 9.72
N VAL A 194 -5.71 -8.32 10.56
CA VAL A 194 -7.00 -8.98 10.45
C VAL A 194 -8.00 -8.11 9.67
N THR A 195 -8.17 -8.40 8.37
CA THR A 195 -9.32 -7.92 7.60
C THR A 195 -10.16 -9.13 7.21
N ALA A 196 -11.39 -9.21 7.72
CA ALA A 196 -12.29 -10.33 7.48
C ALA A 196 -12.55 -10.54 5.98
N PRO A 197 -12.97 -11.75 5.55
CA PRO A 197 -13.40 -12.02 4.18
C PRO A 197 -14.45 -11.02 3.71
N GLY A 198 -14.32 -10.56 2.46
CA GLY A 198 -15.25 -9.62 1.85
C GLY A 198 -15.22 -8.20 2.41
N GLN A 199 -14.43 -7.93 3.47
CA GLN A 199 -14.24 -6.57 3.97
C GLN A 199 -13.22 -5.81 3.11
N PRO A 200 -13.57 -4.60 2.64
CA PRO A 200 -12.63 -3.76 1.90
C PRO A 200 -11.38 -3.48 2.75
N PRO A 201 -10.21 -3.28 2.11
CA PRO A 201 -9.05 -2.78 2.84
C PRO A 201 -9.38 -1.44 3.49
N THR A 202 -8.68 -1.11 4.58
CA THR A 202 -8.74 0.25 5.15
C THR A 202 -8.17 1.22 4.13
N ILE A 203 -8.97 2.20 3.75
CA ILE A 203 -8.63 3.20 2.72
C ILE A 203 -8.42 4.54 3.41
N ILE A 204 -7.29 5.17 3.08
CA ILE A 204 -7.00 6.56 3.40
C ILE A 204 -7.58 7.40 2.26
N GLY A 205 -8.72 8.02 2.51
CA GLY A 205 -9.42 8.85 1.55
C GLY A 205 -8.69 10.15 1.25
N ARG A 206 -9.09 10.83 0.17
CA ARG A 206 -8.46 12.08 -0.31
C ARG A 206 -8.31 13.17 0.76
N ALA A 207 -9.36 13.41 1.54
CA ALA A 207 -9.31 14.37 2.64
C ALA A 207 -8.33 13.95 3.75
N GLN A 208 -8.15 12.65 4.00
CA GLN A 208 -7.29 12.14 5.07
C GLN A 208 -5.80 12.27 4.72
N TRP A 209 -5.43 12.02 3.45
CA TRP A 209 -4.05 12.26 3.01
C TRP A 209 -3.79 13.72 2.62
N GLY A 210 -4.81 14.58 2.62
CA GLY A 210 -4.68 16.03 2.43
C GLY A 210 -4.64 16.46 0.97
N ALA A 211 -5.49 15.87 0.11
CA ALA A 211 -5.69 16.32 -1.25
C ALA A 211 -6.24 17.75 -1.30
N ASP A 212 -5.56 18.66 -2.00
CA ASP A 212 -6.12 19.97 -2.33
C ASP A 212 -7.01 19.86 -3.57
N GLU A 213 -8.31 19.65 -3.33
CA GLU A 213 -9.31 19.49 -4.38
C GLU A 213 -9.48 20.72 -5.29
N SER A 214 -8.95 21.90 -4.90
CA SER A 214 -9.01 23.10 -5.75
C SER A 214 -8.09 23.03 -6.97
N MET A 215 -7.07 22.14 -6.94
CA MET A 215 -6.19 21.89 -8.09
C MET A 215 -6.83 21.01 -9.15
N ARG A 216 -7.94 20.34 -8.82
CA ARG A 216 -8.63 19.46 -9.74
C ARG A 216 -9.31 20.27 -10.85
N CYS A 217 -9.23 19.77 -12.08
CA CYS A 217 -10.05 20.27 -13.18
C CYS A 217 -10.93 19.19 -13.80
N GLY A 218 -11.84 19.60 -14.67
CA GLY A 218 -12.73 18.68 -15.36
C GLY A 218 -13.75 17.97 -14.44
N ASN A 219 -14.72 17.35 -15.08
CA ASN A 219 -15.66 16.47 -14.40
C ASN A 219 -15.05 15.06 -14.32
N THR A 220 -15.30 14.36 -13.22
CA THR A 220 -14.99 12.94 -13.12
C THR A 220 -15.77 12.19 -14.19
N VAL A 221 -15.06 11.35 -14.95
CA VAL A 221 -15.65 10.43 -15.91
C VAL A 221 -15.88 9.10 -15.22
N TYR A 222 -17.08 8.56 -15.39
CA TYR A 222 -17.46 7.25 -14.87
C TYR A 222 -17.78 6.32 -16.02
N ASP A 223 -17.10 5.18 -16.06
CA ASP A 223 -17.45 4.08 -16.95
C ASP A 223 -18.75 3.42 -16.48
N LYS A 224 -19.33 2.57 -17.33
CA LYS A 224 -20.54 1.81 -16.96
C LYS A 224 -20.27 0.76 -15.87
N GLY A 225 -19.01 0.41 -15.70
CA GLY A 225 -18.46 -0.59 -14.80
C GLY A 225 -17.01 -0.80 -15.21
N ILE A 226 -16.18 -1.35 -14.32
CA ILE A 226 -14.84 -1.77 -14.72
C ILE A 226 -14.89 -3.19 -15.29
N ARG A 227 -13.84 -3.58 -16.01
CA ARG A 227 -13.67 -4.91 -16.59
C ARG A 227 -12.29 -5.51 -16.27
N ALA A 228 -11.34 -4.69 -15.85
CA ALA A 228 -9.98 -5.11 -15.54
C ALA A 228 -9.31 -4.19 -14.51
N GLY A 229 -8.30 -4.73 -13.82
CA GLY A 229 -7.39 -3.98 -12.96
C GLY A 229 -5.99 -3.90 -13.58
N ILE A 230 -5.35 -2.73 -13.52
CA ILE A 230 -4.00 -2.53 -14.04
C ILE A 230 -3.05 -2.18 -12.89
N VAL A 231 -2.00 -2.96 -12.72
CA VAL A 231 -0.97 -2.75 -11.70
C VAL A 231 0.18 -1.91 -12.27
N HIS A 232 0.57 -0.91 -11.48
CA HIS A 232 1.66 0.02 -11.74
C HIS A 232 2.65 0.02 -10.57
N HIS A 233 3.81 0.64 -10.79
CA HIS A 233 4.65 1.16 -9.72
C HIS A 233 4.87 2.66 -9.89
N THR A 234 5.42 3.34 -8.89
CA THR A 234 5.77 4.77 -8.99
C THR A 234 7.25 5.00 -9.31
N ALA A 235 8.04 3.93 -9.53
CA ALA A 235 9.49 3.97 -9.79
C ALA A 235 10.33 4.79 -8.78
N GLY A 236 9.85 4.92 -7.54
CA GLY A 236 10.51 5.72 -6.49
C GLY A 236 11.41 4.88 -5.58
N SER A 237 12.26 5.50 -4.75
CA SER A 237 12.99 4.74 -3.73
C SER A 237 12.06 3.97 -2.80
N ASN A 238 12.52 2.80 -2.36
CA ASN A 238 11.86 1.97 -1.36
C ASN A 238 12.27 2.35 0.08
N ASP A 239 13.06 3.40 0.30
CA ASP A 239 13.65 3.76 1.60
C ASP A 239 12.84 4.81 2.39
N TYR A 240 11.53 4.89 2.20
CA TYR A 240 10.63 5.79 2.94
C TYR A 240 10.08 5.17 4.23
N ALA A 241 9.64 5.98 5.20
CA ALA A 241 8.96 5.56 6.43
C ALA A 241 7.42 5.60 6.23
N PRO A 242 6.60 4.90 7.05
CA PRO A 242 5.14 4.88 6.83
C PRO A 242 4.49 6.28 6.92
N GLU A 243 5.06 7.18 7.71
CA GLU A 243 4.65 8.58 7.84
C GLU A 243 4.91 9.44 6.58
N ASP A 244 5.84 9.01 5.71
CA ASP A 244 6.16 9.70 4.47
C ASP A 244 5.11 9.45 3.37
N SER A 245 4.39 8.33 3.43
CA SER A 245 3.54 7.84 2.34
C SER A 245 2.46 8.85 1.92
N ALA A 246 1.74 9.46 2.88
CA ALA A 246 0.75 10.49 2.56
C ALA A 246 1.39 11.74 1.92
N GLY A 247 2.60 12.11 2.36
CA GLY A 247 3.36 13.20 1.76
C GLY A 247 3.80 12.90 0.33
N MET A 248 4.16 11.63 0.06
CA MET A 248 4.50 11.17 -1.29
C MET A 248 3.29 11.20 -2.22
N VAL A 249 2.13 10.71 -1.77
CA VAL A 249 0.88 10.78 -2.56
C VAL A 249 0.50 12.22 -2.89
N ARG A 250 0.57 13.15 -1.91
CA ARG A 250 0.36 14.59 -2.16
C ARG A 250 1.33 15.14 -3.19
N SER A 251 2.61 14.77 -3.10
CA SER A 251 3.65 15.24 -4.02
C SER A 251 3.41 14.77 -5.45
N ILE A 252 3.01 13.50 -5.65
CA ILE A 252 2.63 12.96 -6.96
C ILE A 252 1.40 13.72 -7.50
N TYR A 253 0.39 13.94 -6.65
CA TYR A 253 -0.81 14.69 -7.03
C TYR A 253 -0.50 16.12 -7.49
N GLU A 254 0.30 16.86 -6.72
CA GLU A 254 0.71 18.24 -7.08
C GLU A 254 1.59 18.28 -8.32
N TYR A 255 2.50 17.33 -8.48
CA TYR A 255 3.33 17.26 -9.67
C TYR A 255 2.49 17.00 -10.93
N HIS A 256 1.56 16.04 -10.88
CA HIS A 256 0.64 15.77 -11.98
C HIS A 256 -0.22 16.98 -12.33
N THR A 257 -0.76 17.68 -11.32
CA THR A 257 -1.67 18.81 -11.55
C THR A 257 -0.96 20.12 -11.88
N ARG A 258 -0.01 20.55 -11.04
CA ARG A 258 0.64 21.86 -11.14
C ARG A 258 1.79 21.88 -12.13
N THR A 259 2.52 20.78 -12.29
CA THR A 259 3.66 20.71 -13.22
C THR A 259 3.24 20.18 -14.58
N LEU A 260 2.54 19.04 -14.62
CA LEU A 260 2.17 18.40 -15.89
C LEU A 260 0.84 18.91 -16.46
N GLY A 261 0.06 19.66 -15.68
CA GLY A 261 -1.21 20.25 -16.11
C GLY A 261 -2.35 19.24 -16.21
N TRP A 262 -2.22 18.07 -15.58
CA TRP A 262 -3.28 17.07 -15.57
C TRP A 262 -4.39 17.48 -14.62
N CYS A 263 -5.61 17.01 -14.89
CA CYS A 263 -6.74 17.38 -14.04
C CYS A 263 -6.76 16.70 -12.67
N ASP A 264 -6.10 15.55 -12.51
CA ASP A 264 -6.00 14.85 -11.23
C ASP A 264 -4.82 13.86 -11.28
N ILE A 265 -4.53 13.21 -10.15
CA ILE A 265 -3.63 12.06 -10.11
C ILE A 265 -4.11 10.96 -11.09
N ALA A 266 -3.17 10.28 -11.74
CA ALA A 266 -3.46 9.34 -12.83
C ALA A 266 -4.15 8.05 -12.37
N TYR A 267 -3.73 7.52 -11.22
CA TYR A 267 -4.16 6.23 -10.68
C TYR A 267 -5.45 6.34 -9.87
N ASN A 268 -6.25 5.27 -9.85
CA ASN A 268 -7.43 5.21 -8.99
C ASN A 268 -7.07 4.98 -7.53
N ALA A 269 -5.97 4.24 -7.27
CA ALA A 269 -5.46 4.03 -5.92
C ALA A 269 -3.94 3.85 -5.90
N LEU A 270 -3.34 4.06 -4.73
CA LEU A 270 -1.93 3.82 -4.48
C LEU A 270 -1.76 2.93 -3.24
N VAL A 271 -0.79 2.02 -3.25
CA VAL A 271 -0.51 1.11 -2.12
C VAL A 271 0.97 1.21 -1.75
N ASP A 272 1.27 1.55 -0.50
CA ASP A 272 2.65 1.67 -0.03
C ASP A 272 3.25 0.34 0.45
N LYS A 273 4.55 0.33 0.74
CA LYS A 273 5.29 -0.85 1.19
C LYS A 273 4.90 -1.34 2.59
N TYR A 274 4.11 -0.57 3.33
CA TYR A 274 3.55 -0.91 4.64
C TYR A 274 2.11 -1.42 4.53
N GLY A 275 1.55 -1.43 3.31
CA GLY A 275 0.18 -1.87 3.01
C GLY A 275 -0.87 -0.77 3.17
N GLN A 276 -0.50 0.48 3.43
CA GLN A 276 -1.45 1.59 3.45
C GLN A 276 -2.04 1.80 2.06
N VAL A 277 -3.36 1.87 1.96
CA VAL A 277 -4.09 2.08 0.71
C VAL A 277 -4.60 3.51 0.66
N PHE A 278 -4.26 4.24 -0.39
CA PHE A 278 -4.66 5.62 -0.60
C PHE A 278 -5.65 5.70 -1.78
N GLU A 279 -6.74 6.43 -1.59
CA GLU A 279 -7.60 6.84 -2.70
C GLU A 279 -6.84 7.80 -3.60
N GLY A 280 -6.70 7.45 -4.88
CA GLY A 280 -6.07 8.28 -5.89
C GLY A 280 -7.09 9.24 -6.50
N ARG A 281 -7.43 9.02 -7.77
CA ARG A 281 -8.30 9.89 -8.57
C ARG A 281 -9.68 10.11 -7.94
N ALA A 282 -10.13 11.37 -7.96
CA ALA A 282 -11.39 11.80 -7.38
C ALA A 282 -12.60 11.24 -8.13
N GLY A 283 -13.63 10.89 -7.36
CA GLY A 283 -14.87 10.31 -7.89
C GLY A 283 -15.46 9.21 -7.03
N GLY A 284 -14.69 8.71 -6.07
CA GLY A 284 -15.05 7.63 -5.17
C GLY A 284 -14.30 6.35 -5.52
N ILE A 285 -13.53 5.85 -4.56
CA ILE A 285 -12.74 4.61 -4.70
C ILE A 285 -13.58 3.35 -4.96
N ASP A 286 -14.88 3.38 -4.64
CA ASP A 286 -15.84 2.31 -4.92
C ASP A 286 -16.55 2.45 -6.28
N LYS A 287 -16.21 3.47 -7.08
CA LYS A 287 -16.84 3.77 -8.37
C LYS A 287 -15.96 3.38 -9.56
N PRO A 288 -16.56 3.17 -10.75
CA PRO A 288 -15.81 2.93 -12.00
C PRO A 288 -15.28 4.26 -12.57
N VAL A 289 -14.40 4.94 -11.82
CA VAL A 289 -13.78 6.19 -12.26
C VAL A 289 -12.75 5.90 -13.35
N GLU A 290 -12.87 6.56 -14.50
CA GLU A 290 -11.87 6.45 -15.57
C GLU A 290 -10.55 7.11 -15.15
N GLY A 291 -9.49 6.30 -15.14
CA GLY A 291 -8.14 6.72 -14.81
C GLY A 291 -7.48 7.53 -15.92
N SER A 292 -6.21 7.87 -15.70
CA SER A 292 -5.30 8.25 -16.79
C SER A 292 -3.96 7.57 -16.58
N HIS A 293 -3.96 6.30 -16.24
CA HIS A 293 -2.76 5.56 -15.87
C HIS A 293 -2.21 4.69 -17.00
N THR A 294 -3.02 4.38 -18.01
CA THR A 294 -2.61 3.46 -19.09
C THR A 294 -3.21 3.92 -20.40
N GLY A 295 -2.43 4.69 -21.13
CA GLY A 295 -2.77 5.23 -22.43
C GLY A 295 -3.19 4.11 -23.37
N GLY A 296 -4.33 4.31 -24.03
CA GLY A 296 -4.93 3.31 -24.91
C GLY A 296 -5.90 2.38 -24.19
N PHE A 297 -5.84 2.27 -22.86
CA PHE A 297 -6.61 1.31 -22.07
C PHE A 297 -7.20 1.89 -20.77
N ASN A 298 -7.39 3.21 -20.68
CA ASN A 298 -8.01 3.83 -19.49
C ASN A 298 -9.51 3.50 -19.32
N VAL A 299 -10.23 3.32 -20.44
CA VAL A 299 -11.67 3.01 -20.45
C VAL A 299 -11.92 1.58 -19.96
N ASP A 300 -12.94 1.41 -19.12
CA ASP A 300 -13.35 0.16 -18.47
C ASP A 300 -12.26 -0.47 -17.57
N THR A 301 -11.23 0.28 -17.15
CA THR A 301 -10.14 -0.25 -16.30
C THR A 301 -9.95 0.55 -15.01
N TRP A 302 -9.27 -0.06 -14.04
CA TRP A 302 -9.00 0.53 -12.74
C TRP A 302 -7.54 0.34 -12.34
N GLY A 303 -6.80 1.44 -12.17
CA GLY A 303 -5.36 1.43 -11.96
C GLY A 303 -4.93 1.54 -10.51
N VAL A 304 -4.02 0.65 -10.09
CA VAL A 304 -3.37 0.66 -8.77
C VAL A 304 -1.87 0.85 -8.93
N ALA A 305 -1.29 1.90 -8.33
CA ALA A 305 0.15 2.08 -8.29
C ALA A 305 0.75 1.65 -6.95
N MET A 306 1.64 0.67 -6.97
CA MET A 306 2.46 0.32 -5.82
C MET A 306 3.57 1.37 -5.65
N ILE A 307 3.61 2.04 -4.51
CA ILE A 307 4.62 3.08 -4.24
C ILE A 307 5.97 2.41 -4.03
N GLY A 308 6.92 2.68 -4.93
CA GLY A 308 8.26 2.09 -4.92
C GLY A 308 8.81 1.81 -6.32
N ASP A 309 10.01 1.25 -6.36
CA ASP A 309 10.72 0.77 -7.56
C ASP A 309 10.92 -0.74 -7.38
N PHE A 310 10.31 -1.51 -8.28
CA PHE A 310 10.32 -2.96 -8.22
C PHE A 310 10.98 -3.59 -9.43
N ASP A 311 11.97 -2.92 -10.04
CA ASP A 311 12.77 -3.56 -11.07
C ASP A 311 13.59 -4.72 -10.50
N VAL A 312 14.32 -4.46 -9.40
CA VAL A 312 15.19 -5.44 -8.75
C VAL A 312 14.66 -5.92 -7.41
N VAL A 313 14.13 -5.01 -6.59
CA VAL A 313 13.65 -5.33 -5.23
C VAL A 313 12.17 -5.67 -5.32
N PRO A 314 11.71 -6.85 -4.84
CA PRO A 314 10.29 -7.18 -4.88
C PRO A 314 9.46 -6.30 -3.93
N PRO A 315 8.16 -6.06 -4.21
CA PRO A 315 7.26 -5.43 -3.27
C PRO A 315 7.17 -6.23 -1.97
N THR A 316 6.90 -5.56 -0.85
CA THR A 316 6.80 -6.26 0.44
C THR A 316 5.58 -7.20 0.45
N PRO A 317 5.59 -8.29 1.23
CA PRO A 317 4.45 -9.20 1.31
C PRO A 317 3.12 -8.51 1.65
N ILE A 318 3.15 -7.49 2.53
CA ILE A 318 1.97 -6.73 2.91
C ILE A 318 1.46 -5.81 1.78
N GLN A 319 2.36 -5.24 0.98
CA GLN A 319 2.01 -4.43 -0.19
C GLN A 319 1.38 -5.29 -1.30
N VAL A 320 1.96 -6.47 -1.59
CA VAL A 320 1.38 -7.46 -2.51
C VAL A 320 -0.01 -7.87 -2.03
N ARG A 321 -0.14 -8.20 -0.74
CA ARG A 321 -1.41 -8.60 -0.14
C ARG A 321 -2.47 -7.51 -0.26
N ASN A 322 -2.17 -6.28 0.12
CA ASN A 322 -3.17 -5.22 0.13
C ASN A 322 -3.49 -4.73 -1.29
N THR A 323 -2.56 -4.82 -2.24
CA THR A 323 -2.83 -4.63 -3.67
C THR A 323 -3.80 -5.70 -4.18
N GLY A 324 -3.53 -6.98 -3.91
CA GLY A 324 -4.41 -8.09 -4.28
C GLY A 324 -5.81 -7.97 -3.64
N ARG A 325 -5.89 -7.65 -2.35
CA ARG A 325 -7.17 -7.46 -1.66
C ARG A 325 -7.95 -6.27 -2.20
N LEU A 326 -7.29 -5.15 -2.49
CA LEU A 326 -7.91 -3.96 -3.08
C LEU A 326 -8.52 -4.29 -4.45
N LEU A 327 -7.76 -4.99 -5.31
CA LEU A 327 -8.24 -5.42 -6.62
C LEU A 327 -9.36 -6.46 -6.50
N GLY A 328 -9.26 -7.42 -5.57
CA GLY A 328 -10.32 -8.39 -5.33
C GLY A 328 -11.62 -7.75 -4.85
N TRP A 329 -11.54 -6.77 -3.95
CA TRP A 329 -12.68 -5.96 -3.54
C TRP A 329 -13.28 -5.20 -4.72
N ARG A 330 -12.45 -4.43 -5.43
CA ARG A 330 -12.93 -3.54 -6.50
C ARG A 330 -13.52 -4.34 -7.64
N LEU A 331 -12.83 -5.35 -8.17
CA LEU A 331 -13.35 -6.23 -9.23
C LEU A 331 -14.61 -6.98 -8.80
N GLY A 332 -14.71 -7.33 -7.52
CA GLY A 332 -15.89 -7.99 -6.95
C GLY A 332 -17.17 -7.15 -7.02
N LEU A 333 -17.08 -5.82 -6.91
CA LEU A 333 -18.24 -4.93 -7.05
C LEU A 333 -18.88 -5.01 -8.45
N ASP A 334 -18.08 -5.31 -9.48
CA ASP A 334 -18.51 -5.48 -10.87
C ASP A 334 -18.62 -6.98 -11.28
N ARG A 335 -18.48 -7.91 -10.32
CA ARG A 335 -18.57 -9.38 -10.50
C ARG A 335 -17.56 -9.95 -11.50
N ILE A 336 -16.34 -9.41 -11.50
CA ILE A 336 -15.29 -9.87 -12.41
C ILE A 336 -14.43 -10.91 -11.69
N ASP A 337 -14.11 -12.00 -12.38
CA ASP A 337 -13.21 -13.03 -11.88
C ASP A 337 -11.74 -12.57 -12.01
N PRO A 338 -10.99 -12.42 -10.89
CA PRO A 338 -9.57 -12.04 -10.93
C PRO A 338 -8.65 -13.01 -11.69
N HIS A 339 -9.05 -14.28 -11.83
CA HIS A 339 -8.34 -15.27 -12.66
C HIS A 339 -8.82 -15.31 -14.11
N GLY A 340 -9.89 -14.60 -14.43
CA GLY A 340 -10.47 -14.55 -15.76
C GLY A 340 -9.61 -13.78 -16.76
N THR A 341 -10.09 -13.75 -17.99
CA THR A 341 -9.55 -12.91 -19.07
C THR A 341 -10.58 -11.91 -19.56
N VAL A 342 -10.08 -10.85 -20.19
CA VAL A 342 -10.87 -9.73 -20.69
C VAL A 342 -10.42 -9.36 -22.10
N VAL A 343 -11.36 -8.98 -22.96
CA VAL A 343 -11.08 -8.36 -24.25
C VAL A 343 -11.34 -6.86 -24.13
N LEU A 344 -10.28 -6.05 -24.27
CA LEU A 344 -10.34 -4.59 -24.19
C LEU A 344 -10.03 -3.97 -25.55
N THR A 345 -10.67 -2.85 -25.87
CA THR A 345 -10.40 -2.14 -27.14
C THR A 345 -9.35 -1.06 -26.91
N SER A 346 -8.24 -1.13 -27.65
CA SER A 346 -7.20 -0.09 -27.60
C SER A 346 -7.71 1.20 -28.24
N ALA A 347 -7.60 2.32 -27.54
CA ALA A 347 -7.73 3.66 -28.14
C ALA A 347 -6.50 4.04 -29.00
N GLY A 348 -5.48 3.18 -29.07
CA GLY A 348 -4.23 3.45 -29.76
C GLY A 348 -3.42 4.56 -29.07
N GLY A 349 -2.40 5.04 -29.78
CA GLY A 349 -1.49 6.09 -29.30
C GLY A 349 -0.03 5.67 -29.39
N THR A 350 0.88 6.64 -29.27
CA THR A 350 2.33 6.39 -29.38
C THR A 350 2.93 5.70 -28.16
N PHE A 351 2.13 5.48 -27.12
CA PHE A 351 2.51 4.90 -25.82
C PHE A 351 2.08 3.43 -25.66
N THR A 352 1.34 2.87 -26.62
CA THR A 352 0.88 1.48 -26.59
C THR A 352 1.40 0.69 -27.79
N HIS A 353 1.62 -0.60 -27.60
CA HIS A 353 1.95 -1.52 -28.69
C HIS A 353 0.75 -1.86 -29.57
N PHE A 354 -0.47 -1.49 -29.16
CA PHE A 354 -1.72 -1.85 -29.84
C PHE A 354 -2.26 -0.69 -30.67
N PRO A 355 -2.51 -0.87 -31.99
CA PRO A 355 -3.12 0.18 -32.81
C PRO A 355 -4.57 0.45 -32.37
N HIS A 356 -5.07 1.64 -32.72
CA HIS A 356 -6.45 2.02 -32.43
C HIS A 356 -7.45 0.99 -32.97
N GLY A 357 -8.37 0.55 -32.13
CA GLY A 357 -9.40 -0.45 -32.44
C GLY A 357 -8.95 -1.91 -32.30
N ALA A 358 -7.68 -2.17 -31.97
CA ALA A 358 -7.23 -3.53 -31.65
C ALA A 358 -7.91 -4.05 -30.37
N THR A 359 -8.21 -5.35 -30.34
CA THR A 359 -8.93 -5.99 -29.23
C THR A 359 -8.13 -7.15 -28.62
N PRO A 360 -7.02 -6.89 -27.90
CA PRO A 360 -6.26 -7.97 -27.27
C PRO A 360 -7.06 -8.66 -26.16
N THR A 361 -6.79 -9.96 -25.99
CA THR A 361 -7.21 -10.73 -24.82
C THR A 361 -6.12 -10.63 -23.76
N LEU A 362 -6.48 -10.12 -22.58
CA LEU A 362 -5.60 -9.87 -21.46
C LEU A 362 -6.10 -10.64 -20.22
N PRO A 363 -5.25 -10.96 -19.24
CA PRO A 363 -5.72 -11.31 -17.90
C PRO A 363 -6.57 -10.19 -17.32
N THR A 364 -7.54 -10.51 -16.47
CA THR A 364 -8.37 -9.49 -15.79
C THR A 364 -7.54 -8.54 -14.92
N ILE A 365 -6.48 -9.06 -14.30
CA ILE A 365 -5.47 -8.25 -13.61
C ILE A 365 -4.18 -8.37 -14.39
N PHE A 366 -3.72 -7.27 -14.97
CA PHE A 366 -2.52 -7.19 -15.78
C PHE A 366 -1.72 -5.94 -15.40
N THR A 367 -0.60 -5.70 -16.07
CA THR A 367 0.33 -4.61 -15.76
C THR A 367 0.39 -3.58 -16.87
N HIS A 368 0.93 -2.39 -16.56
CA HIS A 368 1.13 -1.37 -17.58
C HIS A 368 1.94 -1.88 -18.77
N ARG A 369 3.04 -2.59 -18.53
CA ARG A 369 3.92 -3.19 -19.54
C ARG A 369 3.22 -4.19 -20.49
N ASP A 370 2.13 -4.83 -20.07
CA ASP A 370 1.41 -5.77 -20.95
C ASP A 370 0.74 -5.07 -22.14
N VAL A 371 0.53 -3.75 -22.05
CA VAL A 371 -0.14 -2.95 -23.08
C VAL A 371 0.61 -1.68 -23.50
N GLY A 372 1.48 -1.17 -22.64
CA GLY A 372 2.22 0.08 -22.81
C GLY A 372 3.71 -0.13 -23.09
N ILE A 373 4.34 0.88 -23.70
CA ILE A 373 5.79 0.92 -23.96
C ILE A 373 6.50 1.41 -22.67
N THR A 374 6.60 0.52 -21.68
CA THR A 374 7.11 0.82 -20.33
C THR A 374 7.60 -0.45 -19.64
N ASP A 375 8.49 -0.30 -18.65
CA ASP A 375 8.93 -1.41 -17.80
C ASP A 375 8.03 -1.57 -16.55
N CYS A 376 7.16 -0.59 -16.28
CA CYS A 376 6.20 -0.60 -15.18
C CYS A 376 5.37 -1.90 -15.16
N PRO A 377 5.39 -2.67 -14.05
CA PRO A 377 5.65 -2.23 -12.68
C PRO A 377 7.04 -2.65 -12.17
N GLY A 378 8.01 -2.88 -13.05
CA GLY A 378 9.33 -3.45 -12.71
C GLY A 378 9.35 -4.99 -12.73
N ASN A 379 10.52 -5.59 -12.99
CA ASN A 379 10.65 -7.04 -13.18
C ASN A 379 10.29 -7.86 -11.93
N ALA A 380 10.67 -7.40 -10.73
CA ALA A 380 10.37 -8.09 -9.49
C ALA A 380 8.87 -8.04 -9.14
N ALA A 381 8.18 -6.92 -9.35
CA ALA A 381 6.72 -6.86 -9.17
C ALA A 381 5.96 -7.66 -10.23
N TYR A 382 6.43 -7.68 -11.47
CA TYR A 382 5.80 -8.46 -12.53
C TYR A 382 5.79 -9.96 -12.22
N ALA A 383 6.84 -10.46 -11.54
CA ALA A 383 6.90 -11.84 -11.06
C ALA A 383 5.87 -12.17 -9.96
N GLU A 384 5.33 -11.18 -9.26
CA GLU A 384 4.32 -11.36 -8.20
C GLU A 384 2.87 -11.32 -8.72
N MET A 385 2.64 -11.14 -10.03
CA MET A 385 1.31 -10.93 -10.59
C MET A 385 0.36 -12.12 -10.38
N ASP A 386 0.86 -13.36 -10.43
CA ASP A 386 0.04 -14.54 -10.13
C ASP A 386 -0.40 -14.56 -8.66
N ARG A 387 0.50 -14.17 -7.75
CA ARG A 387 0.19 -14.03 -6.33
C ARG A 387 -0.85 -12.93 -6.08
N ILE A 388 -0.76 -11.80 -6.77
CA ILE A 388 -1.76 -10.72 -6.70
C ILE A 388 -3.13 -11.23 -7.15
N ARG A 389 -3.20 -11.95 -8.29
CA ARG A 389 -4.44 -12.55 -8.81
C ARG A 389 -5.03 -13.56 -7.84
N ASP A 390 -4.20 -14.41 -7.26
CA ASP A 390 -4.60 -15.41 -6.26
C ASP A 390 -5.19 -14.76 -5.01
N ILE A 391 -4.56 -13.72 -4.49
CA ILE A 391 -5.08 -12.97 -3.33
C ILE A 391 -6.40 -12.27 -3.69
N ALA A 392 -6.49 -11.66 -4.88
CA ALA A 392 -7.72 -11.03 -5.36
C ALA A 392 -8.87 -12.03 -5.50
N ALA A 393 -8.63 -13.21 -6.09
CA ALA A 393 -9.62 -14.26 -6.27
C ALA A 393 -10.11 -14.85 -4.94
N ARG A 394 -9.28 -14.80 -3.89
CA ARG A 394 -9.63 -15.22 -2.53
C ARG A 394 -10.30 -14.14 -1.68
N PHE A 395 -10.47 -12.91 -2.17
CA PHE A 395 -10.96 -11.79 -1.36
C PHE A 395 -12.25 -12.07 -0.57
N ASN A 396 -13.21 -12.77 -1.19
CA ASN A 396 -14.49 -13.14 -0.56
C ASN A 396 -14.46 -14.50 0.18
N ARG A 397 -13.34 -15.22 0.16
CA ARG A 397 -13.19 -16.52 0.82
C ARG A 397 -12.61 -16.33 2.22
N PRO A 398 -12.91 -17.23 3.17
CA PRO A 398 -12.16 -17.33 4.43
C PRO A 398 -10.65 -17.38 4.15
N PRO A 399 -9.81 -16.71 4.98
CA PRO A 399 -8.36 -16.77 4.80
C PRO A 399 -7.87 -18.21 4.90
N GLY A 400 -7.03 -18.63 3.96
CA GLY A 400 -6.39 -19.94 4.02
C GLY A 400 -5.23 -19.97 5.04
N PRO A 401 -4.64 -21.15 5.30
CA PRO A 401 -3.47 -21.32 6.17
C PRO A 401 -2.34 -20.31 5.97
N GLU A 402 -1.94 -20.07 4.72
CA GLU A 402 -0.86 -19.12 4.41
C GLU A 402 -1.24 -17.69 4.73
N ASP A 403 -2.49 -17.30 4.41
CA ASP A 403 -3.01 -15.97 4.70
C ASP A 403 -3.10 -15.76 6.22
N LEU A 404 -3.45 -16.79 7.00
CA LEU A 404 -3.49 -16.76 8.46
C LEU A 404 -2.08 -16.70 9.07
N ALA A 405 -1.13 -17.45 8.53
CA ALA A 405 0.26 -17.39 8.96
C ALA A 405 0.85 -15.99 8.73
N GLU A 406 0.63 -15.41 7.54
CA GLU A 406 1.08 -14.06 7.22
C GLU A 406 0.47 -13.01 8.15
N GLN A 407 -0.80 -13.18 8.53
CA GLN A 407 -1.47 -12.28 9.47
C GLN A 407 -0.83 -12.23 10.86
N MET A 408 -0.19 -13.31 11.28
CA MET A 408 0.49 -13.34 12.58
C MET A 408 1.96 -12.92 12.47
N ARG A 409 2.50 -12.73 11.25
CA ARG A 409 3.93 -12.49 11.03
C ARG A 409 4.41 -11.27 11.83
N GLY A 410 5.52 -11.46 12.54
CA GLY A 410 6.12 -10.44 13.42
C GLY A 410 5.58 -10.44 14.85
N GLY A 411 4.49 -11.18 15.13
CA GLY A 411 3.97 -11.39 16.48
C GLY A 411 4.64 -12.56 17.21
N ALA A 412 4.56 -12.54 18.55
CA ALA A 412 5.16 -13.58 19.39
C ALA A 412 4.58 -14.97 19.13
N ILE A 413 3.28 -15.05 18.80
CA ILE A 413 2.60 -16.30 18.45
C ILE A 413 3.20 -16.91 17.17
N TYR A 414 3.40 -16.10 16.13
CA TYR A 414 4.02 -16.56 14.89
C TYR A 414 5.47 -16.99 15.10
N THR A 415 6.25 -16.21 15.86
CA THR A 415 7.63 -16.57 16.20
C THR A 415 7.68 -17.93 16.91
N ARG A 416 6.76 -18.18 17.86
CA ARG A 416 6.67 -19.47 18.56
C ARG A 416 6.27 -20.61 17.64
N TRP A 417 5.25 -20.39 16.81
CA TRP A 417 4.78 -21.39 15.83
C TRP A 417 5.87 -21.77 14.82
N GLN A 418 6.60 -20.78 14.29
CA GLN A 418 7.74 -21.04 13.42
C GLN A 418 8.85 -21.84 14.13
N ALA A 419 9.19 -21.47 15.37
CA ALA A 419 10.18 -22.21 16.16
C ALA A 419 9.75 -23.65 16.47
N ALA A 420 8.43 -23.92 16.51
CA ALA A 420 7.85 -25.24 16.67
C ALA A 420 7.76 -26.06 15.37
N GLY A 421 8.35 -25.59 14.26
CA GLY A 421 8.41 -26.29 12.98
C GLY A 421 7.39 -25.84 11.92
N GLY A 422 6.59 -24.80 12.21
CA GLY A 422 5.64 -24.23 11.25
C GLY A 422 4.59 -25.24 10.75
N PRO A 423 4.23 -25.24 9.45
CA PRO A 423 3.23 -26.16 8.89
C PRO A 423 3.54 -27.65 9.10
N GLY A 424 4.83 -28.02 9.08
CA GLY A 424 5.30 -29.39 9.32
C GLY A 424 5.50 -29.73 10.81
N GLY A 425 5.32 -28.75 11.70
CA GLY A 425 5.56 -28.87 13.13
C GLY A 425 4.42 -29.50 13.91
N LEU A 426 4.54 -29.52 15.24
CA LEU A 426 3.56 -30.14 16.12
C LEU A 426 2.16 -29.52 16.00
N LEU A 427 2.08 -28.20 15.82
CA LEU A 427 0.82 -27.45 15.72
C LEU A 427 0.12 -27.58 14.35
N GLY A 428 0.88 -27.77 13.26
CA GLY A 428 0.35 -27.75 11.89
C GLY A 428 0.04 -26.35 11.39
N ASN A 429 -0.86 -26.25 10.41
CA ASN A 429 -1.28 -24.96 9.86
C ASN A 429 -2.14 -24.16 10.84
N PRO A 430 -2.08 -22.82 10.79
CA PRO A 430 -3.03 -21.99 11.51
C PRO A 430 -4.44 -22.13 10.94
N THR A 431 -5.43 -22.12 11.84
CA THR A 431 -6.86 -22.23 11.53
C THR A 431 -7.66 -20.99 11.93
N SER A 432 -7.06 -20.09 12.71
CA SER A 432 -7.61 -18.76 13.04
C SER A 432 -6.57 -17.66 12.85
N PRO A 433 -6.99 -16.39 12.73
CA PRO A 433 -6.09 -15.27 12.98
C PRO A 433 -5.72 -15.20 14.47
N GLU A 434 -4.74 -14.35 14.81
CA GLU A 434 -4.52 -13.95 16.19
C GLU A 434 -5.71 -13.14 16.70
N THR A 435 -6.27 -13.53 17.85
CA THR A 435 -7.47 -12.94 18.44
C THR A 435 -7.27 -12.68 19.94
N THR A 436 -8.25 -12.03 20.58
CA THR A 436 -8.20 -11.64 21.99
C THR A 436 -8.61 -12.80 22.90
N GLY A 437 -7.75 -13.15 23.86
CA GLY A 437 -8.04 -14.11 24.93
C GLY A 437 -8.62 -13.44 26.18
N GLU A 438 -8.48 -14.10 27.33
CA GLU A 438 -8.87 -13.52 28.62
C GLU A 438 -7.89 -12.42 29.06
N GLY A 439 -8.43 -11.29 29.54
CA GLY A 439 -7.61 -10.14 29.94
C GLY A 439 -6.81 -9.55 28.78
N ALA A 440 -5.49 -9.43 28.97
CA ALA A 440 -4.56 -8.92 27.95
C ALA A 440 -4.00 -10.02 27.02
N ALA A 441 -4.45 -11.26 27.16
CA ALA A 441 -3.93 -12.38 26.39
C ALA A 441 -4.33 -12.30 24.91
N ARG A 442 -3.51 -12.91 24.07
CA ARG A 442 -3.78 -13.16 22.65
C ARG A 442 -3.69 -14.66 22.38
N TYR A 443 -4.40 -15.17 21.39
CA TYR A 443 -4.22 -16.57 20.98
C TYR A 443 -4.48 -16.76 19.49
N ALA A 444 -4.00 -17.88 18.96
CA ALA A 444 -4.40 -18.39 17.66
C ALA A 444 -4.54 -19.92 17.72
N THR A 445 -5.48 -20.47 16.95
CA THR A 445 -5.68 -21.91 16.81
C THR A 445 -4.96 -22.47 15.59
N PHE A 446 -4.56 -23.72 15.69
CA PHE A 446 -3.86 -24.48 14.67
C PHE A 446 -4.53 -25.85 14.51
N GLU A 447 -4.20 -26.57 13.44
CA GLU A 447 -4.76 -27.91 13.15
C GLU A 447 -4.66 -28.89 14.32
N ARG A 448 -3.63 -28.77 15.16
CA ARG A 448 -3.30 -29.73 16.24
C ARG A 448 -3.07 -29.08 17.61
N GLY A 449 -3.61 -27.88 17.83
CA GLY A 449 -3.53 -27.21 19.12
C GLY A 449 -3.75 -25.69 19.04
N ALA A 450 -3.29 -24.98 20.05
CA ALA A 450 -3.34 -23.52 20.08
C ALA A 450 -2.02 -22.95 20.63
N VAL A 451 -1.77 -21.68 20.34
CA VAL A 451 -0.71 -20.90 20.99
C VAL A 451 -1.36 -19.71 21.68
N TYR A 452 -1.07 -19.56 22.97
CA TYR A 452 -1.55 -18.44 23.79
C TYR A 452 -0.37 -17.56 24.19
N TRP A 453 -0.53 -16.26 24.01
CA TRP A 453 0.41 -15.26 24.47
C TRP A 453 -0.18 -14.45 25.62
N SER A 454 0.63 -14.19 26.66
CA SER A 454 0.31 -13.20 27.69
C SER A 454 1.54 -12.36 28.04
N PRO A 455 1.37 -11.17 28.64
CA PRO A 455 2.49 -10.38 29.14
C PRO A 455 3.35 -11.13 30.16
N ASP A 456 2.75 -12.03 30.95
CA ASP A 456 3.41 -12.73 32.05
C ASP A 456 4.18 -13.97 31.59
N SER A 457 3.64 -14.72 30.62
CA SER A 457 4.19 -16.02 30.18
C SER A 457 4.79 -16.02 28.77
N GLY A 458 4.58 -14.97 27.98
CA GLY A 458 4.93 -15.02 26.56
C GLY A 458 4.07 -16.01 25.79
N ALA A 459 4.52 -16.45 24.60
CA ALA A 459 3.75 -17.32 23.71
C ALA A 459 4.02 -18.79 24.01
N GLU A 460 2.99 -19.50 24.52
CA GLU A 460 3.07 -20.89 24.93
C GLU A 460 2.11 -21.78 24.11
N PRO A 461 2.63 -22.85 23.46
CA PRO A 461 1.82 -23.81 22.73
C PRO A 461 1.17 -24.82 23.69
N VAL A 462 -0.06 -25.21 23.39
CA VAL A 462 -0.80 -26.27 24.07
C VAL A 462 -1.26 -27.25 22.99
N THR A 463 -0.87 -28.52 23.07
CA THR A 463 -1.14 -29.52 22.03
C THR A 463 -1.67 -30.85 22.57
N GLY A 464 -2.14 -31.71 21.66
CA GLY A 464 -2.50 -33.09 21.94
C GLY A 464 -3.51 -33.27 23.08
N ALA A 465 -3.31 -34.33 23.87
CA ALA A 465 -4.22 -34.69 24.97
C ALA A 465 -4.33 -33.61 26.05
N ILE A 466 -3.27 -32.82 26.27
CA ILE A 466 -3.30 -31.71 27.22
C ILE A 466 -4.22 -30.59 26.71
N TYR A 467 -4.14 -30.25 25.43
CA TYR A 467 -5.05 -29.28 24.81
C TYR A 467 -6.50 -29.71 24.88
N GLU A 468 -6.79 -30.97 24.54
CA GLU A 468 -8.14 -31.53 24.61
C GLU A 468 -8.69 -31.48 26.04
N ALA A 469 -7.92 -31.97 27.02
CA ALA A 469 -8.29 -31.93 28.42
C ALA A 469 -8.51 -30.50 28.93
N TRP A 470 -7.62 -29.57 28.60
CA TRP A 470 -7.76 -28.15 28.96
C TRP A 470 -9.02 -27.52 28.35
N GLY A 471 -9.37 -27.92 27.13
CA GLY A 471 -10.61 -27.50 26.47
C GLY A 471 -11.86 -27.92 27.24
N THR A 472 -11.91 -29.16 27.76
CA THR A 472 -13.04 -29.62 28.59
C THR A 472 -13.15 -28.87 29.93
N LEU A 473 -12.05 -28.25 30.38
CA LEU A 473 -12.00 -27.46 31.61
C LEU A 473 -12.36 -25.98 31.38
N GLY A 474 -12.69 -25.57 30.15
CA GLY A 474 -13.08 -24.21 29.81
C GLY A 474 -11.95 -23.31 29.31
N PHE A 475 -10.84 -23.89 28.84
CA PHE A 475 -9.67 -23.17 28.32
C PHE A 475 -9.16 -22.10 29.30
N GLU A 476 -8.81 -20.91 28.81
CA GLU A 476 -8.22 -19.82 29.60
C GLU A 476 -9.16 -19.24 30.65
N ARG A 477 -10.47 -19.49 30.53
CA ARG A 477 -11.50 -19.08 31.51
C ARG A 477 -11.81 -20.17 32.52
N GLY A 478 -11.21 -21.34 32.33
CA GLY A 478 -11.34 -22.49 33.19
C GLY A 478 -10.56 -22.35 34.49
N VAL A 479 -10.68 -23.38 35.32
CA VAL A 479 -10.04 -23.43 36.65
C VAL A 479 -8.52 -23.34 36.62
N LEU A 480 -7.89 -23.59 35.47
CA LEU A 480 -6.43 -23.57 35.30
C LEU A 480 -5.89 -22.20 34.85
N GLY A 481 -6.70 -21.38 34.19
CA GLY A 481 -6.24 -20.14 33.55
C GLY A 481 -5.38 -20.39 32.31
N LEU A 482 -4.52 -19.43 31.98
CA LEU A 482 -3.61 -19.46 30.82
C LEU A 482 -2.42 -20.41 31.04
N PRO A 483 -1.84 -20.97 29.95
CA PRO A 483 -0.58 -21.70 30.03
C PRO A 483 0.56 -20.75 30.41
N THR A 484 1.46 -21.24 31.27
CA THR A 484 2.65 -20.50 31.75
C THR A 484 3.95 -21.19 31.36
N SER A 485 3.87 -22.32 30.66
CA SER A 485 5.02 -22.99 30.06
C SER A 485 4.59 -23.78 28.84
N SER A 486 5.58 -24.16 28.03
CA SER A 486 5.42 -25.24 27.06
C SER A 486 5.31 -26.59 27.76
N GLU A 487 4.98 -27.62 26.99
CA GLU A 487 5.02 -29.01 27.46
C GLU A 487 6.44 -29.41 27.89
N ILE A 488 6.54 -29.95 29.10
CA ILE A 488 7.75 -30.47 29.72
C ILE A 488 7.69 -31.99 29.56
N SER A 489 8.60 -32.53 28.75
CA SER A 489 8.68 -33.96 28.49
C SER A 489 9.51 -34.67 29.56
N GLU A 490 8.87 -35.52 30.36
CA GLU A 490 9.51 -36.48 31.27
C GLU A 490 9.43 -37.90 30.68
N PRO A 491 10.10 -38.93 31.24
CA PRO A 491 10.04 -40.29 30.68
C PRO A 491 8.62 -40.86 30.59
N GLN A 492 7.85 -40.76 31.68
CA GLN A 492 6.48 -41.29 31.78
C GLN A 492 5.41 -40.22 31.56
N TRP A 493 5.72 -38.95 31.83
CA TRP A 493 4.75 -37.87 31.86
C TRP A 493 5.05 -36.80 30.81
N ILE A 494 4.00 -36.14 30.33
CA ILE A 494 4.10 -34.83 29.71
C ILE A 494 3.38 -33.86 30.65
N VAL A 495 4.09 -32.86 31.14
CA VAL A 495 3.57 -31.90 32.12
C VAL A 495 3.47 -30.52 31.49
N GLN A 496 2.38 -29.81 31.73
CA GLN A 496 2.26 -28.41 31.34
C GLN A 496 1.74 -27.57 32.50
N ASN A 497 2.39 -26.42 32.72
CA ASN A 497 2.04 -25.48 33.77
C ASN A 497 1.01 -24.46 33.27
N PHE A 498 0.06 -24.15 34.14
CA PHE A 498 -0.96 -23.13 33.96
C PHE A 498 -0.97 -22.21 35.19
N GLN A 499 -1.60 -21.04 35.07
CA GLN A 499 -1.63 -20.02 36.13
C GLN A 499 -2.09 -20.55 37.49
N HIS A 500 -2.98 -21.53 37.51
CA HIS A 500 -3.60 -22.05 38.74
C HIS A 500 -3.38 -23.55 38.96
N GLY A 501 -2.48 -24.19 38.20
CA GLY A 501 -2.25 -25.62 38.33
C GLY A 501 -1.46 -26.25 37.19
N THR A 502 -1.50 -27.57 37.10
CA THR A 502 -0.86 -28.32 36.01
C THR A 502 -1.80 -29.34 35.37
N LEU A 503 -1.50 -29.68 34.12
CA LEU A 503 -2.02 -30.88 33.46
C LEU A 503 -0.86 -31.84 33.19
N ASN A 504 -1.04 -33.10 33.58
CA ASN A 504 -0.03 -34.13 33.49
C ASN A 504 -0.60 -35.31 32.68
N PHE A 505 -0.10 -35.52 31.46
CA PHE A 505 -0.47 -36.65 30.62
C PHE A 505 0.42 -37.86 30.91
N ASP A 506 -0.19 -38.99 31.28
CA ASP A 506 0.47 -40.28 31.50
C ASP A 506 0.63 -41.01 30.16
N ARG A 507 1.87 -41.26 29.72
CA ARG A 507 2.13 -41.99 28.47
C ARG A 507 1.78 -43.47 28.53
N GLU A 508 1.76 -44.06 29.72
CA GLU A 508 1.44 -45.49 29.90
C GLU A 508 -0.07 -45.71 29.85
N LYS A 509 -0.82 -44.84 30.53
CA LYS A 509 -2.28 -44.96 30.63
C LYS A 509 -3.05 -44.21 29.56
N GLY A 510 -2.45 -43.19 28.95
CA GLY A 510 -3.12 -42.28 28.04
C GLY A 510 -4.12 -41.34 28.73
N THR A 511 -4.01 -41.14 30.05
CA THR A 511 -4.93 -40.28 30.82
C THR A 511 -4.28 -38.96 31.20
N VAL A 512 -5.09 -37.91 31.35
CA VAL A 512 -4.63 -36.60 31.80
C VAL A 512 -5.07 -36.38 33.24
N THR A 513 -4.13 -36.02 34.11
CA THR A 513 -4.41 -35.63 35.49
C THR A 513 -4.30 -34.12 35.64
N ARG A 514 -5.34 -33.49 36.18
CA ARG A 514 -5.33 -32.08 36.60
C ARG A 514 -4.87 -31.97 38.04
N VAL A 515 -3.96 -31.06 38.32
CA VAL A 515 -3.54 -30.70 39.68
C VAL A 515 -3.82 -29.23 39.93
N VAL A 516 -4.73 -28.92 40.85
CA VAL A 516 -5.04 -27.55 41.33
C VAL A 516 -4.96 -27.57 42.85
N ASP A 517 -4.28 -26.59 43.45
CA ASP A 517 -4.05 -26.52 44.90
C ASP A 517 -3.48 -27.81 45.51
N GLY A 518 -2.66 -28.54 44.74
CA GLY A 518 -2.07 -29.82 45.15
C GLY A 518 -3.03 -31.02 45.12
N VAL A 519 -4.26 -30.85 44.63
CA VAL A 519 -5.26 -31.93 44.53
C VAL A 519 -5.26 -32.53 43.13
N PRO A 520 -4.78 -33.78 42.94
CA PRO A 520 -4.81 -34.46 41.65
C PRO A 520 -6.20 -35.04 41.37
N VAL A 521 -6.70 -34.79 40.15
CA VAL A 521 -7.96 -35.35 39.63
C VAL A 521 -7.69 -35.88 38.23
N GLU A 522 -7.83 -37.19 38.04
CA GLU A 522 -7.78 -37.81 36.72
C GLU A 522 -9.01 -37.38 35.91
N LEU A 523 -8.79 -36.86 34.71
CA LEU A 523 -9.84 -36.40 33.81
C LEU A 523 -10.30 -37.55 32.93
N PRO A 524 -11.61 -37.65 32.65
CA PRO A 524 -12.11 -38.63 31.69
C PRO A 524 -11.52 -38.35 30.30
N PRO A 525 -11.27 -39.40 29.49
CA PRO A 525 -10.83 -39.20 28.12
C PRO A 525 -11.91 -38.42 27.34
N PRO A 526 -11.53 -37.55 26.40
CA PRO A 526 -12.50 -36.81 25.60
C PRO A 526 -13.39 -37.78 24.81
N SER A 527 -14.69 -37.49 24.75
CA SER A 527 -15.62 -38.28 23.95
C SER A 527 -15.24 -38.12 22.46
N PRO A 528 -15.22 -39.20 21.65
CA PRO A 528 -14.90 -39.10 20.22
C PRO A 528 -15.82 -38.14 19.45
N ASP A 529 -17.03 -37.89 19.96
CA ASP A 529 -18.01 -36.98 19.37
C ASP A 529 -17.94 -35.53 19.92
N GLU A 530 -17.12 -35.27 20.95
CA GLU A 530 -16.89 -33.95 21.56
C GLU A 530 -15.41 -33.57 21.45
N GLN A 531 -14.93 -33.27 20.24
CA GLN A 531 -13.72 -32.43 20.17
C GLN A 531 -14.08 -31.08 20.78
N PRO A 532 -13.32 -30.57 21.77
CA PRO A 532 -13.61 -29.29 22.39
C PRO A 532 -13.42 -28.21 21.33
N VAL A 533 -14.53 -27.80 20.72
CA VAL A 533 -14.56 -26.62 19.87
C VAL A 533 -14.39 -25.43 20.79
N GLN A 534 -13.37 -24.61 20.54
CA GLN A 534 -13.34 -23.25 21.08
C GLN A 534 -14.55 -22.51 20.52
N LEU A 535 -15.67 -22.53 21.25
CA LEU A 535 -16.89 -21.85 20.87
C LEU A 535 -16.67 -20.34 21.00
N GLU A 536 -16.19 -19.73 19.94
CA GLU A 536 -16.25 -18.27 19.81
C GLU A 536 -17.71 -17.82 19.75
N ARG A 537 -18.14 -17.33 20.91
CA ARG A 537 -19.09 -16.24 21.17
C ARG A 537 -19.63 -15.54 19.92
N PHE A 538 -20.79 -15.98 19.43
CA PHE A 538 -21.80 -15.03 18.98
C PHE A 538 -22.11 -14.12 20.17
N THR A 539 -21.50 -12.94 20.23
CA THR A 539 -22.11 -11.86 20.99
C THR A 539 -23.42 -11.56 20.28
N ARG A 540 -24.57 -11.87 20.90
CA ARG A 540 -25.82 -11.26 20.44
C ARG A 540 -25.60 -9.76 20.53
N ILE A 541 -25.68 -9.09 19.40
CA ILE A 541 -25.94 -7.65 19.36
C ILE A 541 -27.28 -7.49 20.07
N THR A 542 -27.25 -6.94 21.29
CA THR A 542 -28.43 -6.40 21.99
C THR A 542 -28.38 -4.90 21.91
#